data_AF-A0A126T368-F1
#
_entry.id   AF-A0A126T368-F1
#
_cell.length_a   1.000
_cell.length_b   1.000
_cell.length_c   1.000
_cell.angle_alpha   90.00
_cell.angle_beta   90.00
_cell.angle_gamma   90.00
#
_symmetry.space_group_name_H-M   'P 1'
#
loop_
_entity.id
_entity.type
_entity.pdbx_description
1 polymer ?
#
loop_
_entity_poly.entity_id
_entity_poly.type
_entity_poly.pdbx_seq_one_letter_code
_entity_poly.pdbx_strand_id
1 'polypeptide(L)'
;MQSRTVFPKAGLNACCWKCGFDYRKTIEQPHLLEESHVRFQEKLEHALKNGYVEWANSPNMHSLVFFEGLRVLIAGLTSRQTRNRLKRSTNISVAELSDFPKNGFEFANLPSRRELFSILAKVTERWPESFVDLIHECDLRYADLKGDGLRRPYWYEDVIHLEASARRIATSDAEFNSISNAVIARNVKFSAFKAKLLFDRKLHWQPVTSVSDEIYDELLISIDHEIARTLDSKDRAVLIRDKIMFAVGRVLKLSQNELACLTLDKVRQRVTNTEVADFYNNAKTPAQAKAWVEWYWENIRHQLEPSESVGHVFTSIQSKKGLRRSAVGYRFRRAVDAAMLTREIAEYGAWVK
;
A
#
# COMPACT_ATOMS: atom_id res chain seq x y z
N MET A 1 -8.13 53.12 4.39
CA MET A 1 -7.07 52.32 3.72
C MET A 1 -7.45 52.15 2.25
N GLN A 2 -6.97 53.05 1.38
CA GLN A 2 -7.15 52.89 -0.06
C GLN A 2 -6.17 51.82 -0.55
N SER A 3 -6.72 50.67 -0.96
CA SER A 3 -5.97 49.67 -1.71
C SER A 3 -5.53 50.32 -3.02
N ARG A 4 -4.25 50.70 -3.13
CA ARG A 4 -3.63 51.06 -4.41
C ARG A 4 -3.54 49.79 -5.25
N THR A 5 -4.59 49.49 -6.00
CA THR A 5 -4.55 48.53 -7.12
C THR A 5 -3.81 49.17 -8.29
N VAL A 6 -2.51 49.39 -8.13
CA VAL A 6 -1.62 49.64 -9.26
C VAL A 6 -1.25 48.26 -9.81
N PHE A 7 -2.06 47.74 -10.73
CA PHE A 7 -1.61 46.64 -11.58
C PHE A 7 -0.48 47.19 -12.49
N PRO A 8 0.73 46.60 -12.46
CA PRO A 8 1.85 47.10 -13.26
C PRO A 8 1.57 46.94 -14.76
N LYS A 9 1.86 47.98 -15.54
CA LYS A 9 1.52 48.07 -16.97
C LYS A 9 2.37 47.19 -17.91
N ALA A 10 3.45 46.56 -17.44
CA ALA A 10 4.22 45.54 -18.17
C ALA A 10 5.27 44.87 -17.25
N GLY A 11 5.58 43.59 -17.49
CA GLY A 11 6.84 42.98 -17.04
C GLY A 11 6.92 42.39 -15.61
N LEU A 12 5.80 42.03 -14.98
CA LEU A 12 5.78 41.44 -13.62
C LEU A 12 6.65 40.18 -13.46
N ASN A 13 6.87 39.42 -14.54
CA ASN A 13 7.65 38.19 -14.48
C ASN A 13 9.17 38.42 -14.59
N ALA A 14 9.60 39.63 -14.96
CA ALA A 14 11.02 39.95 -15.18
C ALA A 14 11.66 40.75 -14.03
N CYS A 15 10.87 41.37 -13.13
CA CYS A 15 11.40 42.19 -12.06
C CYS A 15 10.91 41.75 -10.67
N CYS A 16 11.78 41.83 -9.65
CA CYS A 16 11.42 41.53 -8.27
C CYS A 16 10.39 42.53 -7.74
N TRP A 17 9.25 42.05 -7.24
CA TRP A 17 8.20 42.92 -6.68
C TRP A 17 8.67 43.74 -5.46
N LYS A 18 9.65 43.23 -4.70
CA LYS A 18 10.15 43.87 -3.48
C LYS A 18 11.24 44.91 -3.75
N CYS A 19 12.22 44.59 -4.60
CA CYS A 19 13.39 45.43 -4.83
C CYS A 19 13.54 45.96 -6.26
N GLY A 20 12.63 45.62 -7.17
CA GLY A 20 12.68 46.03 -8.57
C GLY A 20 13.82 45.40 -9.39
N PHE A 21 14.58 44.47 -8.80
CA PHE A 21 15.68 43.80 -9.49
C PHE A 21 15.21 43.10 -10.76
N ASP A 22 15.80 43.46 -11.88
CA ASP A 22 15.49 42.88 -13.18
C ASP A 22 16.22 41.53 -13.35
N TYR A 23 15.47 40.44 -13.22
CA TYR A 23 15.93 39.06 -13.38
C TYR A 23 16.50 38.76 -14.77
N ARG A 24 16.25 39.61 -15.78
CA ARG A 24 16.89 39.46 -17.09
C ARG A 24 18.40 39.73 -17.03
N LYS A 25 18.86 40.51 -16.05
CA LYS A 25 20.27 40.87 -15.90
C LYS A 25 21.17 39.73 -15.40
N THR A 26 20.58 38.66 -14.86
CA THR A 26 21.31 37.48 -14.37
C THR A 26 21.49 36.38 -15.42
N ILE A 27 21.02 36.60 -16.65
CA ILE A 27 21.15 35.64 -17.74
C ILE A 27 22.53 35.87 -18.39
N GLU A 28 23.56 35.23 -17.85
CA GLU A 28 24.93 35.31 -18.38
C GLU A 28 25.09 34.58 -19.73
N GLN A 29 24.18 33.65 -20.03
CA GLN A 29 24.06 33.03 -21.33
C GLN A 29 22.58 33.04 -21.73
N PRO A 30 22.19 33.67 -22.85
CA PRO A 30 20.88 33.46 -23.43
C PRO A 30 20.84 32.01 -23.92
N HIS A 31 20.56 31.08 -23.01
CA HIS A 31 20.19 29.73 -23.37
C HIS A 31 19.07 29.88 -24.42
N LEU A 32 19.22 29.19 -25.55
CA LEU A 32 18.23 29.16 -26.62
C LEU A 32 16.86 28.92 -25.99
N LEU A 33 16.04 29.96 -25.92
CA LEU A 33 14.70 29.86 -25.36
C LEU A 33 13.95 28.90 -26.27
N GLU A 34 13.60 27.73 -25.74
CA GLU A 34 12.73 26.79 -26.46
C GLU A 34 11.42 27.52 -26.78
N GLU A 35 10.90 27.34 -28.00
CA GLU A 35 9.65 27.98 -28.45
C GLU A 35 8.48 27.66 -27.49
N SER A 36 8.48 26.47 -26.89
CA SER A 36 7.55 26.04 -25.86
C SER A 36 7.49 27.00 -24.66
N HIS A 37 8.62 27.58 -24.25
CA HIS A 37 8.69 28.53 -23.14
C HIS A 37 8.04 29.86 -23.50
N VAL A 38 8.28 30.35 -24.72
CA VAL A 38 7.69 31.61 -25.21
C VAL A 38 6.17 31.45 -25.28
N ARG A 39 5.67 30.37 -25.89
CA ARG A 39 4.23 30.09 -25.99
C ARG A 39 3.57 29.94 -24.62
N PHE A 40 4.26 29.28 -23.69
CA PHE A 40 3.76 29.15 -22.32
C PHE A 40 3.68 30.53 -21.62
N GLN A 41 4.72 31.36 -21.72
CA GLN A 41 4.72 32.71 -21.18
C GLN A 41 3.61 33.58 -21.77
N GLU A 42 3.45 33.58 -23.09
CA GLU A 42 2.37 34.32 -23.78
C GLU A 42 0.99 33.88 -23.27
N LYS A 43 0.79 32.59 -23.02
CA LYS A 43 -0.46 32.06 -22.44
C LYS A 43 -0.70 32.59 -21.03
N LEU A 44 0.34 32.65 -20.18
CA LEU A 44 0.23 33.23 -18.83
C LEU A 44 -0.12 34.72 -18.90
N GLU A 45 0.53 35.47 -19.77
CA GLU A 45 0.29 36.90 -19.95
C GLU A 45 -1.11 37.19 -20.52
N HIS A 46 -1.57 36.38 -21.47
CA HIS A 46 -2.93 36.43 -21.99
C HIS A 46 -3.95 36.20 -20.87
N ALA A 47 -3.77 35.16 -20.06
CA ALA A 47 -4.66 34.86 -18.94
C ALA A 47 -4.70 36.00 -17.89
N LEU A 48 -3.55 36.62 -17.59
CA LEU A 48 -3.47 37.76 -16.68
C LEU A 48 -4.15 39.01 -17.24
N LYS A 49 -4.00 39.28 -18.55
CA LYS A 49 -4.55 40.46 -19.20
C LYS A 49 -6.06 40.38 -19.36
N ASN A 50 -6.58 39.22 -19.77
CA ASN A 50 -7.99 39.06 -20.12
C ASN A 50 -8.84 38.56 -18.96
N GLY A 51 -8.22 38.02 -17.90
CA GLY A 51 -8.91 37.42 -16.76
C GLY A 51 -9.45 36.01 -17.03
N TYR A 52 -9.30 35.49 -18.25
CA TYR A 52 -9.66 34.14 -18.67
C TYR A 52 -8.65 33.57 -19.66
N VAL A 53 -8.72 32.25 -19.89
CA VAL A 53 -7.87 31.52 -20.84
C VAL A 53 -8.65 30.37 -21.48
N GLU A 54 -8.35 30.07 -22.74
CA GLU A 54 -8.77 28.83 -23.39
C GLU A 54 -7.85 27.69 -22.98
N TRP A 55 -8.36 26.73 -22.20
CA TRP A 55 -7.56 25.66 -21.61
C TRP A 55 -8.39 24.41 -21.32
N ALA A 56 -7.82 23.22 -21.53
CA ALA A 56 -8.42 21.93 -21.18
C ALA A 56 -9.89 21.78 -21.65
N ASN A 57 -10.14 22.03 -22.93
CA ASN A 57 -11.48 22.03 -23.54
C ASN A 57 -12.48 23.02 -22.93
N SER A 58 -11.99 24.02 -22.20
CA SER A 58 -12.79 25.11 -21.64
C SER A 58 -12.42 26.42 -22.36
N PRO A 59 -13.33 26.99 -23.17
CA PRO A 59 -13.03 28.19 -23.96
C PRO A 59 -12.89 29.46 -23.11
N ASN A 60 -13.44 29.47 -21.90
CA ASN A 60 -13.49 30.66 -21.04
C ASN A 60 -13.13 30.31 -19.59
N MET A 61 -12.02 29.59 -19.38
CA MET A 61 -11.58 29.25 -18.02
C MET A 61 -11.14 30.51 -17.28
N HIS A 62 -11.76 30.80 -16.13
CA HIS A 62 -11.36 31.94 -15.31
C HIS A 62 -9.87 31.80 -14.89
N SER A 63 -9.09 32.86 -15.04
CA SER A 63 -7.64 32.89 -14.78
C SER A 63 -7.27 32.36 -13.39
N LEU A 64 -8.05 32.69 -12.35
CA LEU A 64 -7.84 32.14 -11.00
C LEU A 64 -7.84 30.60 -10.96
N VAL A 65 -8.76 29.95 -11.67
CA VAL A 65 -8.87 28.47 -11.71
C VAL A 65 -7.69 27.88 -12.48
N PHE A 66 -7.25 28.55 -13.54
CA PHE A 66 -6.05 28.17 -14.30
C PHE A 66 -4.78 28.27 -13.43
N PHE A 67 -4.55 29.42 -12.79
CA PHE A 67 -3.37 29.62 -11.93
C PHE A 67 -3.38 28.76 -10.68
N GLU A 68 -4.55 28.52 -10.08
CA GLU A 68 -4.69 27.57 -8.97
C GLU A 68 -4.24 26.16 -9.40
N GLY A 69 -4.61 25.73 -10.60
CA GLY A 69 -4.24 24.40 -11.09
C GLY A 69 -2.76 24.30 -11.42
N LEU A 70 -2.15 25.35 -11.96
CA LEU A 70 -0.69 25.43 -12.11
C LEU A 70 0.02 25.35 -10.76
N ARG A 71 -0.49 26.03 -9.72
CA ARG A 71 0.10 25.95 -8.35
C ARG A 71 -0.01 24.55 -7.77
N VAL A 72 -1.14 23.88 -7.95
CA VAL A 72 -1.32 22.49 -7.50
C VAL A 72 -0.38 21.55 -8.25
N LEU A 73 -0.28 21.68 -9.57
CA LEU A 73 0.65 20.91 -10.40
C LEU A 73 2.10 21.12 -9.93
N ILE A 74 2.52 22.36 -9.71
CA ILE A 74 3.83 22.70 -9.14
C ILE A 74 4.03 22.01 -7.79
N ALA A 75 3.07 22.11 -6.87
CA ALA A 75 3.17 21.50 -5.54
C ALA A 75 3.33 19.97 -5.63
N GLY A 76 2.58 19.33 -6.52
CA GLY A 76 2.72 17.89 -6.82
C GLY A 76 4.11 17.54 -7.37
N LEU A 77 4.60 18.28 -8.36
CA LEU A 77 5.90 18.04 -9.00
C LEU A 77 7.10 18.29 -8.07
N THR A 78 6.96 19.24 -7.15
CA THR A 78 8.03 19.66 -6.21
C THR A 78 8.07 18.85 -4.92
N SER A 79 7.08 17.98 -4.69
CA SER A 79 7.08 17.05 -3.56
C SER A 79 8.37 16.21 -3.55
N ARG A 80 8.87 15.85 -2.35
CA ARG A 80 10.11 15.05 -2.24
C ARG A 80 9.98 13.70 -2.96
N GLN A 81 8.81 13.07 -2.89
CA GLN A 81 8.57 11.77 -3.49
C GLN A 81 8.52 11.89 -5.02
N THR A 82 7.79 12.88 -5.54
CA THR A 82 7.69 13.17 -6.97
C THR A 82 9.05 13.54 -7.57
N ARG A 83 9.83 14.43 -6.93
CA ARG A 83 11.18 14.79 -7.39
C ARG A 83 12.10 13.58 -7.55
N ASN A 84 12.06 12.64 -6.61
CA ASN A 84 12.87 11.41 -6.69
C ASN A 84 12.43 10.51 -7.86
N ARG A 85 11.16 10.56 -8.25
CA ARG A 85 10.64 9.86 -9.42
C ARG A 85 11.02 10.59 -10.72
N LEU A 86 10.86 11.91 -10.76
CA LEU A 86 11.21 12.75 -11.91
C LEU A 86 12.68 12.62 -12.30
N LYS A 87 13.59 12.44 -11.32
CA LYS A 87 15.02 12.16 -11.58
C LYS A 87 15.28 10.90 -12.41
N ARG A 88 14.27 10.03 -12.58
CA ARG A 88 14.35 8.83 -13.42
C ARG A 88 13.89 9.09 -14.86
N SER A 89 13.25 10.22 -15.12
CA SER A 89 12.84 10.63 -16.46
C SER A 89 14.07 10.88 -17.32
N THR A 90 14.02 10.44 -18.56
CA THR A 90 15.03 10.79 -19.57
C THR A 90 14.72 12.13 -20.24
N ASN A 91 13.47 12.60 -20.12
CA ASN A 91 12.95 13.76 -20.83
C ASN A 91 12.97 15.06 -20.00
N ILE A 92 13.20 14.96 -18.69
CA ILE A 92 13.26 16.11 -17.80
C ILE A 92 14.62 16.17 -17.10
N SER A 93 15.32 17.29 -17.27
CA SER A 93 16.48 17.62 -16.44
C SER A 93 16.01 18.02 -15.05
N VAL A 94 16.40 17.28 -14.01
CA VAL A 94 16.00 17.57 -12.61
C VAL A 94 17.19 18.02 -11.77
N ALA A 95 18.33 18.31 -12.42
CA ALA A 95 19.61 18.55 -11.74
C ALA A 95 19.52 19.68 -10.69
N GLU A 96 18.69 20.70 -10.94
CA GLU A 96 18.59 21.89 -10.08
C GLU A 96 17.36 21.92 -9.16
N LEU A 97 16.55 20.85 -9.09
CA LEU A 97 15.38 20.81 -8.17
C LEU A 97 15.76 20.33 -6.76
N SER A 98 17.04 20.34 -6.35
CA SER A 98 17.48 19.87 -5.02
C SER A 98 16.88 20.69 -3.87
N ASP A 99 16.78 22.02 -4.05
CA ASP A 99 16.60 22.97 -2.94
C ASP A 99 15.24 23.69 -2.97
N PHE A 100 14.16 22.95 -3.23
CA PHE A 100 12.82 23.51 -3.12
C PHE A 100 12.45 23.83 -1.66
N PRO A 101 12.16 25.09 -1.34
CA PRO A 101 11.78 25.47 0.01
C PRO A 101 10.40 24.93 0.35
N LYS A 102 10.22 24.53 1.61
CA LYS A 102 8.94 24.03 2.13
C LYS A 102 7.80 25.05 2.04
N ASN A 103 8.14 26.34 1.96
CA ASN A 103 7.19 27.45 2.00
C ASN A 103 6.55 27.79 0.64
N GLY A 104 6.86 27.03 -0.42
CA GLY A 104 6.30 27.25 -1.75
C GLY A 104 7.32 27.67 -2.81
N PHE A 105 6.95 27.50 -4.07
CA PHE A 105 7.84 27.75 -5.22
C PHE A 105 8.26 29.22 -5.33
N GLU A 106 7.48 30.14 -4.77
CA GLU A 106 7.71 31.59 -4.75
C GLU A 106 8.94 31.97 -3.93
N PHE A 107 9.49 31.03 -3.16
CA PHE A 107 10.72 31.22 -2.38
C PHE A 107 11.91 30.46 -2.97
N ALA A 108 11.72 29.66 -4.03
CA ALA A 108 12.83 28.95 -4.67
C ALA A 108 13.84 29.95 -5.26
N ASN A 109 15.10 29.56 -5.42
CA ASN A 109 16.08 30.38 -6.11
C ASN A 109 15.74 30.52 -7.61
N LEU A 110 16.36 31.48 -8.30
CA LEU A 110 16.03 31.78 -9.70
C LEU A 110 16.30 30.59 -10.65
N PRO A 111 17.43 29.85 -10.56
CA PRO A 111 17.65 28.65 -11.38
C PRO A 111 16.58 27.57 -11.20
N SER A 112 16.24 27.20 -9.95
CA SER A 112 15.19 26.21 -9.67
C SER A 112 13.81 26.65 -10.16
N ARG A 113 13.49 27.96 -10.12
CA ARG A 113 12.25 28.47 -10.72
C ARG A 113 12.28 28.30 -12.23
N ARG A 114 13.38 28.66 -12.89
CA ARG A 114 13.53 28.53 -14.34
C ARG A 114 13.36 27.09 -14.79
N GLU A 115 13.98 26.14 -14.09
CA GLU A 115 13.82 24.71 -14.40
C GLU A 115 12.37 24.26 -14.23
N LEU A 116 11.72 24.65 -13.14
CA LEU A 116 10.30 24.33 -12.92
C LEU A 116 9.40 24.91 -14.00
N PHE A 117 9.62 26.16 -14.42
CA PHE A 117 8.88 26.77 -15.53
C PHE A 117 9.11 26.04 -16.84
N SER A 118 10.31 25.52 -17.06
CA SER A 118 10.64 24.72 -18.24
C SER A 118 9.87 23.39 -18.22
N ILE A 119 9.80 22.74 -17.06
CA ILE A 119 8.96 21.55 -16.85
C ILE A 119 7.49 21.87 -17.11
N LEU A 120 6.98 22.98 -16.56
CA LEU A 120 5.59 23.40 -16.75
C LEU A 120 5.27 23.63 -18.21
N ALA A 121 6.12 24.35 -18.94
CA ALA A 121 5.93 24.58 -20.37
C ALA A 121 5.83 23.26 -21.14
N LYS A 122 6.71 22.30 -20.85
CA LYS A 122 6.70 20.96 -21.50
C LYS A 122 5.44 20.16 -21.19
N VAL A 123 5.05 20.07 -19.91
CA VAL A 123 3.87 19.26 -19.51
C VAL A 123 2.55 19.91 -19.93
N THR A 124 2.53 21.23 -20.15
CA THR A 124 1.33 21.98 -20.56
C THR A 124 1.25 22.24 -22.07
N GLU A 125 2.25 21.83 -22.85
CA GLU A 125 2.29 22.11 -24.29
C GLU A 125 1.18 21.38 -25.06
N ARG A 126 1.03 20.07 -24.83
CA ARG A 126 -0.03 19.23 -25.40
C ARG A 126 -0.84 18.65 -24.24
N TRP A 127 -1.62 19.51 -23.58
CA TRP A 127 -2.42 19.07 -22.45
C TRP A 127 -3.70 18.35 -22.93
N PRO A 128 -4.06 17.18 -22.35
CA PRO A 128 -3.42 16.53 -21.19
C PRO A 128 -2.30 15.53 -21.54
N GLU A 129 -2.07 15.24 -22.81
CA GLU A 129 -1.21 14.14 -23.30
C GLU A 129 0.21 14.20 -22.72
N SER A 130 0.91 15.33 -22.83
CA SER A 130 2.28 15.48 -22.30
C SER A 130 2.36 15.27 -20.78
N PHE A 131 1.30 15.60 -20.05
CA PHE A 131 1.25 15.36 -18.61
C PHE A 131 0.99 13.89 -18.29
N VAL A 132 0.10 13.23 -19.04
CA VAL A 132 -0.14 11.79 -18.93
C VAL A 132 1.13 10.99 -19.24
N ASP A 133 1.84 11.36 -20.31
CA ASP A 133 3.14 10.80 -20.67
C ASP A 133 4.13 10.90 -19.49
N LEU A 134 4.19 12.06 -18.84
CA LEU A 134 5.04 12.27 -17.67
C LEU A 134 4.62 11.38 -16.48
N ILE A 135 3.31 11.29 -16.18
CA ILE A 135 2.79 10.42 -15.12
C ILE A 135 3.22 8.97 -15.37
N HIS A 136 3.19 8.54 -16.64
CA HIS A 136 3.52 7.19 -17.04
C HIS A 136 5.01 6.92 -16.94
N GLU A 137 5.83 7.77 -17.55
CA GLU A 137 7.28 7.68 -17.55
C GLU A 137 7.86 7.65 -16.13
N CYS A 138 7.31 8.48 -15.23
CA CYS A 138 7.81 8.61 -13.87
C CYS A 138 7.11 7.72 -12.82
N ASP A 139 6.14 6.89 -13.22
CA ASP A 139 5.28 6.14 -12.28
C ASP A 139 4.68 7.06 -11.20
N LEU A 140 4.20 8.24 -11.57
CA LEU A 140 3.58 9.18 -10.63
C LEU A 140 2.22 8.62 -10.18
N ARG A 141 1.95 8.72 -8.88
CA ARG A 141 0.69 8.26 -8.28
C ARG A 141 -0.23 9.44 -8.03
N TYR A 142 -1.52 9.17 -7.89
CA TYR A 142 -2.47 10.17 -7.41
C TYR A 142 -2.01 10.86 -6.13
N ALA A 143 -1.50 10.10 -5.15
CA ALA A 143 -0.99 10.65 -3.90
C ALA A 143 0.23 11.57 -4.09
N ASP A 144 1.03 11.35 -5.14
CA ASP A 144 2.17 12.19 -5.48
C ASP A 144 1.71 13.54 -6.11
N LEU A 145 0.60 13.51 -6.86
CA LEU A 145 0.08 14.62 -7.66
C LEU A 145 -1.02 15.45 -6.96
N LYS A 146 -1.68 14.86 -5.96
CA LYS A 146 -2.78 15.50 -5.22
C LYS A 146 -2.31 16.72 -4.42
N GLY A 147 -1.07 16.70 -3.92
CA GLY A 147 -0.55 17.70 -2.99
C GLY A 147 -1.37 17.80 -1.69
N ASP A 148 -1.08 18.83 -0.88
CA ASP A 148 -1.73 19.06 0.43
C ASP A 148 -3.04 19.88 0.33
N GLY A 149 -3.40 20.33 -0.87
CA GLY A 149 -4.59 21.16 -1.10
C GLY A 149 -5.89 20.35 -1.01
N LEU A 150 -6.85 20.83 -0.20
CA LEU A 150 -8.20 20.24 -0.12
C LEU A 150 -9.02 20.44 -1.39
N ARG A 151 -8.77 21.53 -2.14
CA ARG A 151 -9.47 21.86 -3.39
C ARG A 151 -8.48 21.88 -4.53
N ARG A 152 -8.87 21.28 -5.65
CA ARG A 152 -8.11 21.22 -6.89
C ARG A 152 -9.04 21.60 -8.04
N PRO A 153 -8.57 22.38 -9.02
CA PRO A 153 -9.36 22.69 -10.19
C PRO A 153 -9.75 21.45 -10.97
N TYR A 154 -10.97 21.45 -11.51
CA TYR A 154 -11.53 20.32 -12.25
C TYR A 154 -10.62 19.87 -13.39
N TRP A 155 -10.06 20.80 -14.17
CA TRP A 155 -9.21 20.47 -15.32
C TRP A 155 -7.95 19.68 -14.95
N TYR A 156 -7.47 19.84 -13.72
CA TYR A 156 -6.35 19.09 -13.18
C TYR A 156 -6.83 17.78 -12.53
N GLU A 157 -7.89 17.85 -11.71
CA GLU A 157 -8.47 16.70 -11.03
C GLU A 157 -8.92 15.61 -12.00
N ASP A 158 -9.59 15.99 -13.09
CA ASP A 158 -10.14 15.06 -14.08
C ASP A 158 -9.02 14.19 -14.68
N VAL A 159 -7.89 14.80 -15.02
CA VAL A 159 -6.74 14.08 -15.61
C VAL A 159 -6.08 13.16 -14.58
N ILE A 160 -5.77 13.66 -13.38
CA ILE A 160 -5.11 12.81 -12.37
C ILE A 160 -6.04 11.72 -11.85
N HIS A 161 -7.35 11.96 -11.78
CA HIS A 161 -8.33 11.01 -11.29
C HIS A 161 -8.57 9.92 -12.34
N LEU A 162 -8.73 10.27 -13.62
CA LEU A 162 -8.87 9.29 -14.71
C LEU A 162 -7.64 8.39 -14.80
N GLU A 163 -6.42 8.94 -14.80
CA GLU A 163 -5.20 8.13 -14.92
C GLU A 163 -4.91 7.29 -13.67
N ALA A 164 -5.20 7.82 -12.48
CA ALA A 164 -5.05 7.05 -11.25
C ALA A 164 -6.11 5.96 -11.06
N SER A 165 -7.32 6.19 -11.56
CA SER A 165 -8.44 5.25 -11.47
C SER A 165 -8.38 4.20 -12.58
N ALA A 166 -7.91 4.54 -13.78
CA ALA A 166 -7.66 3.58 -14.87
C ALA A 166 -6.60 2.54 -14.47
N ARG A 167 -5.58 2.94 -13.69
CA ARG A 167 -4.61 2.05 -13.07
C ARG A 167 -5.18 1.20 -11.91
N ARG A 168 -6.43 1.47 -11.50
CA ARG A 168 -7.20 0.73 -10.48
C ARG A 168 -8.49 0.14 -11.03
N ILE A 169 -8.61 -0.13 -12.34
CA ILE A 169 -9.66 -1.04 -12.80
C ILE A 169 -9.48 -2.32 -11.99
N ALA A 170 -10.47 -2.64 -11.17
CA ALA A 170 -10.43 -3.80 -10.31
C ALA A 170 -10.20 -5.02 -11.20
N THR A 171 -9.08 -5.70 -11.00
CA THR A 171 -8.82 -6.96 -11.67
C THR A 171 -9.93 -7.90 -11.25
N SER A 172 -10.72 -8.37 -12.22
CA SER A 172 -11.75 -9.38 -11.92
C SER A 172 -11.09 -10.65 -11.39
N ASP A 173 -11.80 -11.47 -10.61
CA ASP A 173 -11.25 -12.74 -10.11
C ASP A 173 -10.77 -13.64 -11.26
N ALA A 174 -11.48 -13.63 -12.39
CA ALA A 174 -11.09 -14.36 -13.59
C ALA A 174 -9.77 -13.86 -14.20
N GLU A 175 -9.59 -12.55 -14.27
CA GLU A 175 -8.35 -11.92 -14.76
C GLU A 175 -7.19 -12.17 -13.77
N PHE A 176 -7.45 -12.06 -12.47
CA PHE A 176 -6.46 -12.36 -11.42
C PHE A 176 -5.99 -13.81 -11.52
N ASN A 177 -6.93 -14.76 -11.61
CA ASN A 177 -6.63 -16.19 -11.72
C ASN A 177 -5.85 -16.51 -13.00
N SER A 178 -6.22 -15.91 -14.14
CA SER A 178 -5.48 -16.08 -15.39
C SER A 178 -4.05 -15.55 -15.30
N ILE A 179 -3.86 -14.33 -14.80
CA ILE A 179 -2.52 -13.74 -14.63
C ILE A 179 -1.71 -14.55 -13.62
N SER A 180 -2.32 -14.97 -12.51
CA SER A 180 -1.67 -15.79 -11.49
C SER A 180 -1.16 -17.10 -12.07
N ASN A 181 -2.03 -17.84 -12.78
CA ASN A 181 -1.68 -19.10 -13.43
C ASN A 181 -0.54 -18.93 -14.45
N ALA A 182 -0.59 -17.87 -15.26
CA ALA A 182 0.48 -17.57 -16.22
C ALA A 182 1.82 -17.24 -15.54
N VAL A 183 1.80 -16.52 -14.41
CA VAL A 183 3.01 -16.23 -13.63
C VAL A 183 3.58 -17.50 -13.00
N ILE A 184 2.73 -18.36 -12.43
CA ILE A 184 3.12 -19.61 -11.77
C ILE A 184 3.72 -20.59 -12.78
N ALA A 185 3.06 -20.77 -13.93
CA ALA A 185 3.55 -21.63 -15.01
C ALA A 185 4.97 -21.25 -15.45
N ARG A 186 5.32 -19.96 -15.36
CA ARG A 186 6.66 -19.45 -15.68
C ARG A 186 7.63 -19.42 -14.49
N ASN A 187 7.17 -19.48 -13.24
CA ASN A 187 8.01 -19.10 -12.09
C ASN A 187 7.93 -20.01 -10.85
N VAL A 188 7.33 -21.21 -10.94
CA VAL A 188 7.09 -22.16 -9.83
C VAL A 188 6.14 -21.62 -8.75
N LYS A 189 6.24 -20.33 -8.41
CA LYS A 189 5.41 -19.61 -7.44
C LYS A 189 4.92 -18.29 -8.00
N PHE A 190 3.76 -17.85 -7.52
CA PHE A 190 3.23 -16.53 -7.84
C PHE A 190 4.13 -15.43 -7.28
N SER A 191 4.33 -14.37 -8.06
CA SER A 191 5.04 -13.17 -7.62
C SER A 191 4.33 -11.95 -8.20
N ALA A 192 3.78 -11.09 -7.34
CA ALA A 192 3.12 -9.86 -7.76
C ALA A 192 4.06 -8.92 -8.54
N PHE A 193 5.36 -8.96 -8.23
CA PHE A 193 6.38 -8.24 -9.00
C PHE A 193 6.50 -8.79 -10.43
N LYS A 194 6.56 -10.11 -10.58
CA LYS A 194 6.61 -10.74 -11.91
C LYS A 194 5.30 -10.59 -12.68
N ALA A 195 4.16 -10.58 -11.99
CA ALA A 195 2.87 -10.24 -12.59
C ALA A 195 2.89 -8.82 -13.18
N LYS A 196 3.41 -7.85 -12.41
CA LYS A 196 3.61 -6.48 -12.91
C LYS A 196 4.56 -6.45 -14.11
N LEU A 197 5.68 -7.16 -14.06
CA LEU A 197 6.64 -7.16 -15.17
C LEU A 197 6.07 -7.78 -16.46
N LEU A 198 5.26 -8.84 -16.34
CA LEU A 198 4.74 -9.59 -17.48
C LEU A 198 3.49 -8.97 -18.11
N PHE A 199 2.64 -8.31 -17.31
CA PHE A 199 1.31 -7.88 -17.74
C PHE A 199 1.05 -6.39 -17.49
N ASP A 200 2.06 -5.65 -17.02
CA ASP A 200 1.99 -4.24 -16.57
C ASP A 200 0.86 -3.93 -15.57
N ARG A 201 0.34 -4.98 -14.92
CA ARG A 201 -0.75 -4.91 -13.94
C ARG A 201 -0.21 -5.19 -12.55
N LYS A 202 -0.45 -4.25 -11.63
CA LYS A 202 -0.31 -4.52 -10.20
C LYS A 202 -1.54 -5.30 -9.74
N LEU A 203 -1.39 -6.61 -9.63
CA LEU A 203 -2.37 -7.42 -8.94
C LEU A 203 -2.34 -7.08 -7.45
N HIS A 204 -3.41 -6.48 -6.96
CA HIS A 204 -3.69 -6.43 -5.54
C HIS A 204 -4.24 -7.80 -5.16
N TRP A 205 -3.40 -8.62 -4.52
CA TRP A 205 -3.90 -9.83 -3.90
C TRP A 205 -4.99 -9.43 -2.90
N GLN A 206 -6.23 -9.82 -3.19
CA GLN A 206 -7.28 -9.76 -2.19
C GLN A 206 -7.03 -10.94 -1.26
N PRO A 207 -6.60 -10.72 0.00
CA PRO A 207 -6.44 -11.82 0.93
C PRO A 207 -7.79 -12.51 1.06
N VAL A 208 -7.80 -13.84 0.92
CA VAL A 208 -8.97 -14.67 1.22
C VAL A 208 -9.47 -14.26 2.61
N THR A 209 -10.72 -13.80 2.67
CA THR A 209 -11.26 -13.20 3.89
C THR A 209 -11.70 -14.25 4.91
N SER A 210 -11.94 -15.49 4.48
CA SER A 210 -12.34 -16.63 5.30
C SER A 210 -11.85 -17.95 4.70
N VAL A 211 -11.33 -18.85 5.54
CA VAL A 211 -10.87 -20.17 5.12
C VAL A 211 -12.05 -21.16 5.11
N SER A 212 -12.20 -21.92 4.02
CA SER A 212 -13.26 -22.95 3.89
C SER A 212 -13.00 -24.15 4.80
N ASP A 213 -14.04 -24.96 5.04
CA ASP A 213 -13.93 -26.15 5.90
C ASP A 213 -13.01 -27.22 5.29
N GLU A 214 -12.93 -27.30 3.96
CA GLU A 214 -12.04 -28.23 3.25
C GLU A 214 -10.56 -27.86 3.48
N ILE A 215 -10.22 -26.57 3.34
CA ILE A 215 -8.86 -26.08 3.59
C ILE A 215 -8.49 -26.20 5.08
N TYR A 216 -9.46 -26.01 5.96
CA TYR A 216 -9.30 -26.31 7.38
C TYR A 216 -8.93 -27.77 7.62
N ASP A 217 -9.66 -28.70 7.00
CA ASP A 217 -9.39 -30.14 7.15
C ASP A 217 -8.04 -30.53 6.55
N GLU A 218 -7.70 -29.99 5.38
CA GLU A 218 -6.43 -30.24 4.71
C GLU A 218 -5.23 -29.82 5.57
N LEU A 219 -5.30 -28.66 6.24
CA LEU A 219 -4.25 -28.22 7.15
C LEU A 219 -4.08 -29.20 8.33
N LEU A 220 -5.18 -29.64 8.95
CA LEU A 220 -5.11 -30.55 10.10
C LEU A 220 -4.64 -31.94 9.71
N ILE A 221 -5.06 -32.46 8.55
CA ILE A 221 -4.59 -33.73 7.99
C ILE A 221 -3.08 -33.65 7.70
N SER A 222 -2.60 -32.53 7.17
CA SER A 222 -1.16 -32.33 6.96
C SER A 222 -0.39 -32.41 8.28
N ILE A 223 -0.91 -31.83 9.37
CA ILE A 223 -0.28 -31.92 10.70
C ILE A 223 -0.34 -33.36 11.23
N ASP A 224 -1.43 -34.10 11.02
CA ASP A 224 -1.51 -35.52 11.40
C ASP A 224 -0.45 -36.38 10.71
N HIS A 225 -0.22 -36.14 9.42
CA HIS A 225 0.86 -36.80 8.72
C HIS A 225 2.24 -36.46 9.31
N GLU A 226 2.49 -35.23 9.74
CA GLU A 226 3.73 -34.87 10.45
C GLU A 226 3.84 -35.54 11.81
N ILE A 227 2.75 -35.59 12.58
CA ILE A 227 2.67 -36.29 13.89
C ILE A 227 3.05 -37.76 13.71
N ALA A 228 2.45 -38.44 12.72
CA ALA A 228 2.67 -39.86 12.44
C ALA A 228 4.13 -40.17 12.05
N ARG A 229 4.78 -39.26 11.31
CA ARG A 229 6.18 -39.41 10.88
C ARG A 229 7.20 -39.07 11.97
N THR A 230 6.82 -38.31 12.99
CA THR A 230 7.76 -37.82 14.01
C THR A 230 8.02 -38.89 15.07
N LEU A 231 9.24 -39.41 15.17
CA LEU A 231 9.61 -40.46 16.13
C LEU A 231 9.85 -39.92 17.55
N ASP A 232 10.44 -38.74 17.68
CA ASP A 232 10.70 -38.11 18.97
C ASP A 232 9.38 -37.75 19.69
N SER A 233 9.22 -38.22 20.92
CA SER A 233 7.97 -38.05 21.68
C SER A 233 7.68 -36.59 22.01
N LYS A 234 8.73 -35.78 22.26
CA LYS A 234 8.59 -34.38 22.65
C LYS A 234 8.23 -33.51 21.45
N ASP A 235 8.86 -33.73 20.31
CA ASP A 235 8.49 -33.08 19.05
C ASP A 235 7.09 -33.50 18.58
N ARG A 236 6.72 -34.77 18.76
CA ARG A 236 5.36 -35.24 18.49
C ARG A 236 4.33 -34.52 19.38
N ALA A 237 4.62 -34.36 20.68
CA ALA A 237 3.77 -33.60 21.60
C ALA A 237 3.62 -32.11 21.20
N VAL A 238 4.67 -31.51 20.61
CA VAL A 238 4.62 -30.15 20.04
C VAL A 238 3.66 -30.07 18.86
N LEU A 239 3.70 -31.04 17.95
CA LEU A 239 2.81 -31.07 16.79
C LEU A 239 1.35 -31.30 17.21
N ILE A 240 1.10 -32.19 18.19
CA ILE A 240 -0.23 -32.40 18.77
C ILE A 240 -0.75 -31.10 19.42
N ARG A 241 0.10 -30.39 20.18
CA ARG A 241 -0.25 -29.06 20.73
C ARG A 241 -0.66 -28.12 19.61
N ASP A 242 0.12 -28.05 18.53
CA ASP A 242 -0.11 -27.11 17.44
C ASP A 242 -1.42 -27.44 16.69
N LYS A 243 -1.71 -28.73 16.41
CA LYS A 243 -2.99 -29.21 15.85
C LYS A 243 -4.18 -28.71 16.69
N ILE A 244 -4.16 -29.02 17.99
CA ILE A 244 -5.26 -28.69 18.90
C ILE A 244 -5.41 -27.16 19.04
N MET A 245 -4.29 -26.44 19.14
CA MET A 245 -4.28 -24.98 19.20
C MET A 245 -4.96 -24.34 17.98
N PHE A 246 -4.69 -24.82 16.76
CA PHE A 246 -5.29 -24.26 15.55
C PHE A 246 -6.76 -24.63 15.38
N ALA A 247 -7.13 -25.87 15.70
CA ALA A 247 -8.52 -26.32 15.71
C ALA A 247 -9.37 -25.50 16.69
N VAL A 248 -8.90 -25.34 17.92
CA VAL A 248 -9.56 -24.53 18.96
C VAL A 248 -9.64 -23.06 18.54
N GLY A 249 -8.57 -22.53 17.95
CA GLY A 249 -8.52 -21.18 17.40
C GLY A 249 -9.61 -20.93 16.37
N ARG A 250 -9.77 -21.86 15.42
CA ARG A 250 -10.80 -21.82 14.37
C ARG A 250 -12.20 -21.89 14.96
N VAL A 251 -12.49 -22.97 15.69
CA VAL A 251 -13.84 -23.35 16.11
C VAL A 251 -14.39 -22.38 17.14
N LEU A 252 -13.55 -21.89 18.06
CA LEU A 252 -13.96 -20.93 19.08
C LEU A 252 -13.77 -19.47 18.65
N LYS A 253 -13.30 -19.24 17.42
CA LYS A 253 -13.02 -17.92 16.81
C LYS A 253 -12.10 -17.05 17.69
N LEU A 254 -11.00 -17.63 18.14
CA LEU A 254 -10.06 -16.98 19.05
C LEU A 254 -8.90 -16.34 18.29
N SER A 255 -8.64 -15.07 18.57
CA SER A 255 -7.43 -14.40 18.10
C SER A 255 -6.16 -15.06 18.64
N GLN A 256 -5.01 -14.79 18.00
CA GLN A 256 -3.71 -15.30 18.47
C GLN A 256 -3.42 -14.91 19.93
N ASN A 257 -3.88 -13.73 20.36
CA ASN A 257 -3.67 -13.25 21.72
C ASN A 257 -4.56 -14.01 22.72
N GLU A 258 -5.82 -14.26 22.36
CA GLU A 258 -6.73 -15.05 23.19
C GLU A 258 -6.26 -16.50 23.32
N LEU A 259 -5.79 -17.13 22.23
CA LEU A 259 -5.17 -18.46 22.28
C LEU A 259 -3.93 -18.48 23.17
N ALA A 260 -3.04 -17.49 23.03
CA ALA A 260 -1.82 -17.39 23.84
C ALA A 260 -2.12 -17.28 25.34
N CYS A 261 -3.23 -16.64 25.71
CA CYS A 261 -3.67 -16.43 27.08
C CYS A 261 -4.80 -17.39 27.53
N LEU A 262 -5.03 -18.47 26.79
CA LEU A 262 -6.12 -19.42 27.06
C LEU A 262 -5.78 -20.28 28.28
N THR A 263 -6.72 -20.40 29.21
CA THR A 263 -6.65 -21.29 30.38
C THR A 263 -7.76 -22.34 30.29
N LEU A 264 -7.60 -23.47 30.98
CA LEU A 264 -8.60 -24.54 30.95
C LEU A 264 -9.97 -24.05 31.46
N ASP A 265 -9.98 -23.26 32.53
CA ASP A 265 -11.20 -22.70 33.09
C ASP A 265 -11.93 -21.78 32.11
N LYS A 266 -11.20 -20.96 31.34
CA LYS A 266 -11.80 -20.11 30.30
C LYS A 266 -12.47 -20.93 29.20
N VAL A 267 -11.90 -22.09 28.84
CA VAL A 267 -12.51 -23.00 27.87
C VAL A 267 -13.80 -23.60 28.43
N ARG A 268 -13.75 -24.10 29.68
CA ARG A 268 -14.92 -24.68 30.38
C ARG A 268 -16.05 -23.67 30.59
N GLN A 269 -15.72 -22.41 30.89
CA GLN A 269 -16.71 -21.33 31.02
C GLN A 269 -17.34 -20.96 29.67
N ARG A 270 -16.55 -20.99 28.59
CA ARG A 270 -17.02 -20.61 27.25
C ARG A 270 -17.87 -21.69 26.58
N VAL A 271 -17.63 -22.96 26.89
CA VAL A 271 -18.32 -24.11 26.29
C VAL A 271 -18.86 -25.02 27.40
N THR A 272 -20.18 -24.96 27.62
CA THR A 272 -20.86 -25.71 28.68
C THR A 272 -20.96 -27.20 28.35
N ASN A 273 -21.34 -27.53 27.12
CA ASN A 273 -21.49 -28.91 26.66
C ASN A 273 -20.15 -29.64 26.64
N THR A 274 -20.16 -30.92 26.99
CA THR A 274 -18.98 -31.79 26.96
C THR A 274 -19.28 -32.97 26.04
N GLU A 275 -18.37 -33.23 25.11
CA GLU A 275 -18.36 -34.42 24.27
C GLU A 275 -17.14 -35.27 24.61
N VAL A 276 -17.16 -36.55 24.21
CA VAL A 276 -15.98 -37.40 24.30
C VAL A 276 -15.00 -36.98 23.20
N ALA A 277 -13.71 -36.88 23.53
CA ALA A 277 -12.71 -36.51 22.56
C ALA A 277 -12.59 -37.57 21.46
N ASP A 278 -12.89 -37.19 20.22
CA ASP A 278 -12.67 -37.97 19.00
C ASP A 278 -11.57 -37.31 18.17
N PHE A 279 -10.47 -38.04 17.94
CA PHE A 279 -9.34 -37.56 17.15
C PHE A 279 -9.32 -38.08 15.71
N TYR A 280 -10.24 -38.97 15.35
CA TYR A 280 -10.40 -39.44 13.97
C TYR A 280 -11.03 -38.36 13.09
N ASN A 281 -11.95 -37.58 13.66
CA ASN A 281 -12.58 -36.45 12.99
C ASN A 281 -12.02 -35.13 13.50
N ASN A 282 -11.75 -34.20 12.59
CA ASN A 282 -11.35 -32.84 12.99
C ASN A 282 -12.47 -32.17 13.78
N ALA A 283 -12.13 -31.46 14.86
CA ALA A 283 -13.11 -30.72 15.63
C ALA A 283 -13.83 -29.68 14.74
N LYS A 284 -15.16 -29.75 14.67
CA LYS A 284 -16.02 -28.80 13.95
C LYS A 284 -16.94 -28.02 14.90
N THR A 285 -17.21 -28.54 16.08
CA THR A 285 -18.09 -27.91 17.07
C THR A 285 -17.34 -27.41 18.30
N PRO A 286 -17.83 -26.37 19.00
CA PRO A 286 -17.23 -25.90 20.24
C PRO A 286 -17.06 -27.01 21.31
N ALA A 287 -18.00 -27.95 21.39
CA ALA A 287 -17.93 -29.07 22.33
C ALA A 287 -16.76 -30.04 22.01
N GLN A 288 -16.55 -30.35 20.72
CA GLN A 288 -15.38 -31.12 20.27
C GLN A 288 -14.07 -30.39 20.57
N ALA A 289 -14.01 -29.08 20.30
CA ALA A 289 -12.82 -28.28 20.59
C ALA A 289 -12.50 -28.25 22.10
N LYS A 290 -13.51 -28.15 22.97
CA LYS A 290 -13.33 -28.30 24.43
C LYS A 290 -12.79 -29.68 24.79
N ALA A 291 -13.39 -30.75 24.25
CA ALA A 291 -12.97 -32.13 24.53
C ALA A 291 -11.50 -32.35 24.14
N TRP A 292 -11.07 -31.82 23.00
CA TRP A 292 -9.66 -31.86 22.58
C TRP A 292 -8.72 -31.13 23.55
N VAL A 293 -9.12 -29.96 24.05
CA VAL A 293 -8.33 -29.20 25.03
C VAL A 293 -8.20 -29.94 26.36
N GLU A 294 -9.32 -30.49 26.87
CA GLU A 294 -9.33 -31.25 28.12
C GLU A 294 -8.44 -32.49 28.02
N TRP A 295 -8.59 -33.26 26.93
CA TRP A 295 -7.73 -34.41 26.68
C TRP A 295 -6.25 -34.02 26.57
N TYR A 296 -5.92 -32.95 25.84
CA TYR A 296 -4.54 -32.48 25.71
C TYR A 296 -3.94 -32.07 27.05
N TRP A 297 -4.73 -31.38 27.87
CA TRP A 297 -4.32 -30.91 29.19
C TRP A 297 -3.90 -32.08 30.09
N GLU A 298 -4.69 -33.16 30.07
CA GLU A 298 -4.45 -34.34 30.89
C GLU A 298 -3.32 -35.22 30.33
N ASN A 299 -3.32 -35.47 29.02
CA ASN A 299 -2.53 -36.55 28.42
C ASN A 299 -1.22 -36.11 27.77
N ILE A 300 -1.11 -34.86 27.31
CA ILE A 300 0.03 -34.41 26.49
C ILE A 300 0.78 -33.25 27.13
N ARG A 301 0.08 -32.30 27.75
CA ARG A 301 0.67 -31.04 28.23
C ARG A 301 1.85 -31.27 29.18
N HIS A 302 1.79 -32.27 30.06
CA HIS A 302 2.86 -32.58 31.01
C HIS A 302 4.17 -33.00 30.33
N GLN A 303 4.11 -33.61 29.14
CA GLN A 303 5.28 -34.01 28.35
C GLN A 303 6.08 -32.80 27.84
N LEU A 304 5.46 -31.61 27.80
CA LEU A 304 6.11 -30.35 27.45
C LEU A 304 6.77 -29.67 28.66
N GLU A 305 6.70 -30.28 29.85
CA GLU A 305 7.28 -29.80 31.11
C GLU A 305 6.98 -28.32 31.43
N PRO A 306 5.70 -27.90 31.46
CA PRO A 306 5.35 -26.54 31.84
C PRO A 306 5.74 -26.25 33.28
N SER A 307 6.03 -24.99 33.60
CA SER A 307 6.20 -24.55 34.99
C SER A 307 4.88 -24.75 35.76
N GLU A 308 4.95 -25.26 36.99
CA GLU A 308 3.77 -25.61 37.81
C GLU A 308 2.82 -24.42 38.01
N SER A 309 3.36 -23.20 38.11
CA SER A 309 2.62 -21.96 38.27
C SER A 309 1.87 -21.48 37.01
N VAL A 310 2.00 -22.17 35.88
CA VAL A 310 1.46 -21.70 34.59
C VAL A 310 0.12 -22.35 34.31
N GLY A 311 -0.97 -21.58 34.47
CA GLY A 311 -2.34 -22.01 34.13
C GLY A 311 -2.70 -21.98 32.63
N HIS A 312 -1.76 -21.66 31.76
CA HIS A 312 -2.00 -21.56 30.31
C HIS A 312 -2.09 -22.95 29.67
N VAL A 313 -3.06 -23.15 28.77
CA VAL A 313 -3.25 -24.40 28.01
C VAL A 313 -2.01 -24.68 27.16
N PHE A 314 -1.65 -23.73 26.31
CA PHE A 314 -0.53 -23.88 25.37
C PHE A 314 0.74 -23.24 25.92
N THR A 315 1.78 -24.05 26.13
CA THR A 315 3.05 -23.62 26.72
C THR A 315 4.22 -23.80 25.76
N SER A 316 5.27 -23.01 25.97
CA SER A 316 6.56 -23.13 25.29
C SER A 316 7.45 -24.12 26.02
N ILE A 317 8.11 -25.02 25.28
CA ILE A 317 9.13 -25.92 25.84
C ILE A 317 10.30 -25.12 26.41
N GLN A 318 10.77 -24.10 25.68
CA GLN A 318 11.99 -23.38 26.02
C GLN A 318 11.83 -22.53 27.28
N SER A 319 10.72 -21.80 27.38
CA SER A 319 10.50 -20.89 28.51
C SER A 319 9.69 -21.52 29.65
N LYS A 320 9.10 -22.71 29.42
CA LYS A 320 8.15 -23.39 30.31
C LYS A 320 6.93 -22.53 30.71
N LYS A 321 6.71 -21.41 30.01
CA LYS A 321 5.62 -20.43 30.22
C LYS A 321 4.59 -20.54 29.10
N GLY A 322 3.45 -19.83 29.24
CA GLY A 322 2.47 -19.68 28.17
C GLY A 322 3.10 -19.19 26.86
N LEU A 323 2.57 -19.65 25.73
CA LEU A 323 3.02 -19.17 24.42
C LEU A 323 2.79 -17.66 24.30
N ARG A 324 3.71 -16.96 23.62
CA ARG A 324 3.49 -15.57 23.22
C ARG A 324 2.67 -15.52 21.95
N ARG A 325 1.92 -14.44 21.73
CA ARG A 325 1.20 -14.17 20.47
C ARG A 325 2.06 -14.43 19.23
N SER A 326 3.30 -13.93 19.21
CA SER A 326 4.22 -14.11 18.08
C SER A 326 4.59 -15.58 17.85
N ALA A 327 4.70 -16.38 18.91
CA ALA A 327 4.97 -17.81 18.80
C ALA A 327 3.79 -18.58 18.19
N VAL A 328 2.54 -18.21 18.54
CA VAL A 328 1.34 -18.77 17.89
C VAL A 328 1.35 -18.45 16.39
N GLY A 329 1.59 -17.19 16.03
CA GLY A 329 1.65 -16.77 14.62
C GLY A 329 2.75 -17.45 13.82
N TYR A 330 3.96 -17.56 14.37
CA TYR A 330 5.08 -18.25 13.73
C TYR A 330 4.77 -19.74 13.49
N ARG A 331 4.23 -20.43 14.51
CA ARG A 331 3.88 -21.86 14.40
C ARG A 331 2.78 -22.09 13.37
N PHE A 332 1.75 -21.25 13.38
CA PHE A 332 0.68 -21.31 12.39
C PHE A 332 1.23 -21.13 10.98
N ARG A 333 2.06 -20.10 10.76
CA ARG A 333 2.65 -19.86 9.45
C ARG A 333 3.50 -21.03 8.98
N ARG A 334 4.31 -21.62 9.87
CA ARG A 334 5.11 -22.80 9.56
C ARG A 334 4.25 -24.00 9.14
N ALA A 335 3.12 -24.23 9.82
CA ALA A 335 2.19 -25.31 9.46
C ALA A 335 1.54 -25.06 8.09
N VAL A 336 1.11 -23.83 7.81
CA VAL A 336 0.55 -23.43 6.51
C VAL A 336 1.58 -23.59 5.40
N ASP A 337 2.82 -23.17 5.62
CA ASP A 337 3.91 -23.32 4.65
C ASP A 337 4.22 -24.80 4.38
N ALA A 338 4.25 -25.65 5.42
CA ALA A 338 4.50 -27.08 5.31
C ALA A 338 3.38 -27.82 4.56
N ALA A 339 2.12 -27.42 4.78
CA ALA A 339 0.96 -27.93 4.04
C ALA A 339 0.84 -27.36 2.61
N MET A 340 1.72 -26.43 2.22
CA MET A 340 1.65 -25.69 0.94
C MET A 340 0.39 -24.83 0.74
N LEU A 341 -0.35 -24.52 1.81
CA LEU A 341 -1.64 -23.78 1.79
C LEU A 341 -1.49 -22.25 1.85
N THR A 342 -0.36 -21.74 1.35
CA THR A 342 0.01 -20.32 1.52
C THR A 342 -0.81 -19.35 0.67
N ARG A 343 -1.57 -19.85 -0.32
CA ARG A 343 -2.42 -19.03 -1.18
C ARG A 343 -3.84 -18.95 -0.64
N GLU A 344 -4.26 -20.03 -0.01
CA GLU A 344 -5.58 -20.29 0.55
C GLU A 344 -5.70 -19.69 1.94
N ILE A 345 -4.61 -19.73 2.73
CA ILE A 345 -4.54 -19.21 4.08
C ILE A 345 -3.58 -18.02 4.13
N ALA A 346 -4.15 -16.84 3.92
CA ALA A 346 -3.43 -15.58 3.90
C ALA A 346 -2.70 -15.28 5.22
N GLU A 347 -3.46 -15.34 6.30
CA GLU A 347 -3.05 -15.01 7.65
C GLU A 347 -3.97 -15.70 8.66
N TYR A 348 -3.55 -15.70 9.93
CA TYR A 348 -4.35 -16.28 11.00
C TYR A 348 -5.71 -15.57 11.18
N GLY A 349 -5.83 -14.30 10.81
CA GLY A 349 -7.11 -13.58 10.85
C GLY A 349 -8.16 -14.18 9.90
N ALA A 350 -7.75 -14.65 8.72
CA ALA A 350 -8.61 -15.36 7.78
C ALA A 350 -8.96 -16.77 8.27
N TRP A 351 -8.04 -17.41 8.98
CA TRP A 351 -8.25 -18.74 9.57
C TRP A 351 -9.42 -18.77 10.55
N VAL A 352 -9.57 -17.77 11.42
CA VAL A 352 -10.56 -17.82 12.51
C VAL A 352 -11.93 -17.25 12.17
N LYS A 353 -12.09 -16.68 10.97
CA LYS A 353 -13.37 -16.18 10.45
C LYS A 353 -14.18 -17.34 9.91
#